data_AF-A0A1Y3YXB2-F1
#
_entry.id   AF-A0A1Y3YXB2-F1
#
_cell.length_a   1.000
_cell.length_b   1.000
_cell.length_c   1.000
_cell.angle_alpha   90.00
_cell.angle_beta   90.00
_cell.angle_gamma   90.00
#
_symmetry.space_group_name_H-M   'P 1'
#
loop_
_entity.id
_entity.type
_entity.pdbx_description
1 polymer ?
#
loop_
_entity_poly.entity_id
_entity_poly.type
_entity_poly.pdbx_seq_one_letter_code
_entity_poly.pdbx_strand_id
1 'polypeptide(L)'
;MDDKLMSTIDKITRLTQQNTEFDMELRKRLNVASANSVLSEDERINQIYEYCIEKIIKQQADEFYADFPLQSIKDILIGDFVRMESFRRKDNFGDFCLSLYQQIECMTNKLCEKKELSDITEKMWGHPAYLKIEKGKEPSIDSRSGDYTIASLLFPGNNRQSGNTNAFEKSRISLQTQYAIDKIRTIVYFLGYKAKMKSSDYDSFVEITSLLNDIYQCRNMNHRGNSQNQWEKDTFSKIIPLKSLYYFKFLGVLAQYVEYIKEGWRYIPELKKYSESIEKQKISAPQPKVLGKIELKDDGKKRFK
;
A
#
# COMPACT_ATOMS: atom_id res chain seq x y z
N MET A 1 48.89 34.61 31.64
CA MET A 1 49.55 34.95 30.35
C MET A 1 49.77 36.45 30.37
N ASP A 2 50.94 36.96 29.94
CA ASP A 2 51.20 38.41 29.90
C ASP A 2 50.10 39.13 29.09
N ASP A 3 49.51 40.20 29.63
CA ASP A 3 48.39 40.92 29.01
C ASP A 3 48.76 41.43 27.60
N LYS A 4 50.04 41.72 27.35
CA LYS A 4 50.55 42.08 26.03
C LYS A 4 50.54 40.93 25.04
N LEU A 5 50.78 39.70 25.49
CA LEU A 5 50.71 38.50 24.65
C LEU A 5 49.25 38.22 24.27
N MET A 6 48.31 38.32 25.21
CA MET A 6 46.88 38.16 24.91
C MET A 6 46.37 39.20 23.91
N SER A 7 46.72 40.47 24.11
CA SER A 7 46.35 41.54 23.16
C SER A 7 46.90 41.31 21.75
N THR A 8 48.10 40.74 21.64
CA THR A 8 48.71 40.40 20.36
C THR A 8 47.99 39.24 19.68
N ILE A 9 47.63 38.20 20.44
CA ILE A 9 46.87 37.04 19.93
C ILE A 9 45.49 37.49 19.42
N ASP A 10 44.80 38.36 20.14
CA ASP A 10 43.49 38.88 19.71
C ASP A 10 43.58 39.67 18.41
N LYS A 11 44.64 40.46 18.22
CA LYS A 11 44.88 41.20 16.97
C LYS A 11 45.13 40.26 15.80
N ILE A 12 45.97 39.24 16.00
CA ILE A 12 46.25 38.23 14.97
C ILE A 12 44.96 37.49 14.59
N THR A 13 44.14 37.11 15.58
CA THR A 13 42.86 36.42 15.38
C THR A 13 41.89 37.25 14.53
N ARG A 14 41.77 38.55 14.81
CA ARG A 14 40.92 39.45 14.00
C ARG A 14 41.45 39.59 12.57
N LEU A 15 42.76 39.70 12.38
CA LEU A 15 43.37 39.79 11.05
C LEU A 15 43.14 38.52 10.23
N THR A 16 43.20 37.33 10.84
CA THR A 16 42.90 36.07 10.15
C THR A 16 41.44 35.95 9.68
N GLN A 17 40.50 36.62 10.36
CA GLN A 17 39.08 36.62 9.97
C GLN A 17 38.76 37.64 8.88
N GLN A 18 39.54 38.71 8.79
CA GLN A 18 39.27 39.84 7.89
C GLN A 18 40.09 39.79 6.59
N ASN A 19 41.21 39.07 6.57
CA ASN A 19 42.11 39.00 5.42
C ASN A 19 42.54 37.55 5.14
N THR A 20 41.97 36.98 4.09
CA THR A 20 42.20 35.59 3.66
C THR A 20 43.65 35.34 3.20
N GLU A 21 44.32 36.34 2.63
CA GLU A 21 45.72 36.23 2.20
C GLU A 21 46.66 36.17 3.41
N PHE A 22 46.38 36.99 4.43
CA PHE A 22 47.10 36.98 5.70
C PHE A 22 46.95 35.64 6.43
N ASP A 23 45.73 35.08 6.48
CA ASP A 23 45.46 33.77 7.09
C ASP A 23 46.25 32.64 6.41
N MET A 24 46.26 32.61 5.07
CA MET A 24 47.00 31.60 4.31
C MET A 24 48.52 31.68 4.54
N GLU A 25 49.11 32.86 4.49
CA GLU A 25 50.55 33.04 4.69
C GLU A 25 50.97 32.76 6.15
N LEU A 26 50.13 33.13 7.13
CA LEU A 26 50.37 32.83 8.54
C LEU A 26 50.36 31.32 8.79
N ARG A 27 49.37 30.58 8.27
CA ARG A 27 49.29 29.11 8.38
C ARG A 27 50.49 28.42 7.75
N LYS A 28 50.91 28.89 6.56
CA LYS A 28 52.09 28.38 5.86
C LYS A 28 53.36 28.54 6.70
N ARG A 29 53.56 29.70 7.34
CA ARG A 29 54.73 29.95 8.20
C ARG A 29 54.71 29.19 9.51
N LEU A 30 53.52 28.96 10.06
CA LEU A 30 53.34 28.15 11.27
C LEU A 30 53.37 26.64 10.98
N ASN A 31 53.57 26.23 9.72
CA ASN A 31 53.52 24.84 9.28
C ASN A 31 52.20 24.12 9.67
N VAL A 32 51.13 24.91 9.83
CA VAL A 32 49.79 24.41 10.12
C VAL A 32 49.19 24.01 8.79
N ALA A 33 48.94 22.71 8.60
CA ALA A 33 48.29 22.19 7.40
C ALA A 33 47.03 23.02 7.12
N SER A 34 46.91 23.50 5.88
CA SER A 34 45.79 24.32 5.44
C SER A 34 44.48 23.57 5.66
N ALA A 35 43.77 23.92 6.74
CA ALA A 35 42.39 23.50 6.98
C ALA A 35 41.41 24.34 6.13
N ASN A 36 41.81 24.73 4.92
CA ASN A 36 40.88 25.27 3.93
C ASN A 36 40.08 24.11 3.35
N SER A 37 39.01 23.70 4.07
CA SER A 37 37.71 23.34 3.48
C SER A 37 36.63 22.94 4.51
N VAL A 38 36.77 23.24 5.80
CA VAL A 38 35.84 22.74 6.84
C VAL A 38 34.42 23.37 6.77
N LEU A 39 34.18 24.39 5.95
CA LEU A 39 32.81 24.81 5.61
C LEU A 39 32.14 23.91 4.54
N SER A 40 32.89 22.99 3.94
CA SER A 40 32.47 21.94 3.00
C SER A 40 32.51 20.54 3.65
N GLU A 41 32.92 20.43 4.92
CA GLU A 41 32.85 19.17 5.66
C GLU A 41 31.41 18.74 5.88
N ASP A 42 30.48 19.66 6.11
CA ASP A 42 29.08 19.31 6.41
C ASP A 42 28.41 18.57 5.24
N GLU A 43 28.55 19.04 4.00
CA GLU A 43 27.91 18.39 2.86
C GLU A 43 28.55 17.04 2.50
N ARG A 44 29.89 16.94 2.56
CA ARG A 44 30.59 15.66 2.34
C ARG A 44 30.31 14.64 3.44
N ILE A 45 30.28 15.10 4.71
CA ILE A 45 29.96 14.26 5.85
C ILE A 45 28.49 13.82 5.79
N ASN A 46 27.56 14.71 5.43
CA ASN A 46 26.15 14.37 5.21
C ASN A 46 25.98 13.37 4.07
N GLN A 47 26.73 13.51 2.97
CA GLN A 47 26.74 12.52 1.89
C GLN A 47 27.27 11.16 2.35
N ILE A 48 28.33 11.13 3.19
CA ILE A 48 28.84 9.89 3.78
C ILE A 48 27.81 9.27 4.72
N TYR A 49 27.15 10.06 5.57
CA TYR A 49 26.10 9.57 6.46
C TYR A 49 24.91 9.03 5.68
N GLU A 50 24.40 9.76 4.68
CA GLU A 50 23.31 9.27 3.84
C GLU A 50 23.69 8.00 3.09
N TYR A 51 24.92 7.91 2.58
CA TYR A 51 25.42 6.69 1.94
C TYR A 51 25.48 5.50 2.93
N CYS A 52 25.96 5.71 4.15
CA CYS A 52 25.98 4.70 5.20
C CYS A 52 24.55 4.27 5.61
N ILE A 53 23.63 5.22 5.74
CA ILE A 53 22.22 4.94 6.05
C ILE A 53 21.57 4.17 4.91
N GLU A 54 21.81 4.56 3.66
CA GLU A 54 21.28 3.86 2.48
C GLU A 54 21.77 2.41 2.42
N LYS A 55 23.04 2.14 2.76
CA LYS A 55 23.55 0.77 2.89
C LYS A 55 22.78 -0.05 3.92
N ILE A 56 22.53 0.52 5.10
CA ILE A 56 21.78 -0.16 6.17
C ILE A 56 20.35 -0.45 5.70
N ILE A 57 19.68 0.51 5.06
CA ILE A 57 18.31 0.35 4.58
C ILE A 57 18.23 -0.66 3.45
N LYS A 58 19.23 -0.68 2.57
CA LYS A 58 19.31 -1.69 1.51
C LYS A 58 19.43 -3.08 2.10
N GLN A 59 20.29 -3.28 3.10
CA GLN A 59 20.38 -4.55 3.81
C GLN A 59 19.04 -4.92 4.48
N GLN A 60 18.37 -3.97 5.14
CA GLN A 60 17.04 -4.20 5.73
C GLN A 60 16.00 -4.59 4.66
N ALA A 61 16.04 -3.98 3.49
CA ALA A 61 15.15 -4.32 2.37
C ALA A 61 15.44 -5.71 1.81
N ASP A 62 16.73 -6.07 1.67
CA ASP A 62 17.18 -7.40 1.25
C ASP A 62 16.68 -8.47 2.22
N GLU A 63 16.76 -8.22 3.53
CA GLU A 63 16.26 -9.08 4.60
C GLU A 63 14.72 -9.15 4.60
N PHE A 64 14.05 -8.01 4.49
CA PHE A 64 12.59 -7.90 4.46
C PHE A 64 11.95 -8.68 3.31
N TYR A 65 12.62 -8.72 2.14
CA TYR A 65 12.19 -9.47 0.96
C TYR A 65 12.95 -10.78 0.74
N ALA A 66 13.72 -11.26 1.72
CA ALA A 66 14.64 -12.40 1.55
C ALA A 66 13.95 -13.63 0.94
N ASP A 67 12.81 -14.01 1.49
CA ASP A 67 12.02 -15.19 1.18
C ASP A 67 10.73 -14.88 0.38
N PHE A 68 10.67 -13.71 -0.25
CA PHE A 68 9.49 -13.30 -1.02
C PHE A 68 9.28 -14.19 -2.26
N PRO A 69 8.07 -14.72 -2.53
CA PRO A 69 7.88 -15.74 -3.57
C PRO A 69 8.09 -15.24 -5.02
N LEU A 70 7.95 -13.94 -5.27
CA LEU A 70 8.06 -13.35 -6.61
C LEU A 70 9.47 -12.81 -6.88
N GLN A 71 10.43 -13.71 -7.04
CA GLN A 71 11.84 -13.35 -7.20
C GLN A 71 12.12 -12.39 -8.36
N SER A 72 11.33 -12.48 -9.45
CA SER A 72 11.51 -11.62 -10.64
C SER A 72 11.31 -10.12 -10.39
N ILE A 73 10.63 -9.74 -9.30
CA ILE A 73 10.39 -8.34 -8.95
C ILE A 73 11.17 -7.90 -7.70
N LYS A 74 11.97 -8.79 -7.10
CA LYS A 74 12.62 -8.55 -5.81
C LYS A 74 13.50 -7.29 -5.82
N ASP A 75 14.33 -7.12 -6.85
CA ASP A 75 15.22 -5.96 -6.98
C ASP A 75 14.44 -4.64 -7.12
N ILE A 76 13.29 -4.68 -7.80
CA ILE A 76 12.38 -3.52 -7.92
C ILE A 76 11.84 -3.15 -6.54
N LEU A 77 11.36 -4.14 -5.77
CA LEU A 77 10.82 -3.93 -4.43
C LEU A 77 11.88 -3.37 -3.46
N ILE A 78 13.12 -3.89 -3.52
CA ILE A 78 14.23 -3.38 -2.72
C ILE A 78 14.52 -1.92 -3.07
N GLY A 79 14.58 -1.58 -4.36
CA GLY A 79 14.79 -0.21 -4.81
C GLY A 79 13.70 0.73 -4.32
N ASP A 80 12.44 0.32 -4.42
CA ASP A 80 11.30 1.11 -3.97
C ASP A 80 11.26 1.28 -2.45
N PHE A 81 11.65 0.25 -1.69
CA PHE A 81 11.76 0.31 -0.23
C PHE A 81 12.83 1.31 0.21
N VAL A 82 14.02 1.28 -0.41
CA VAL A 82 15.10 2.23 -0.14
C VAL A 82 14.65 3.66 -0.43
N ARG A 83 13.97 3.89 -1.56
CA ARG A 83 13.38 5.20 -1.91
C ARG A 83 12.34 5.63 -0.88
N MET A 84 11.42 4.76 -0.52
CA MET A 84 10.37 5.00 0.48
C MET A 84 10.96 5.45 1.82
N GLU A 85 11.94 4.72 2.36
CA GLU A 85 12.57 5.09 3.64
C GLU A 85 13.38 6.40 3.53
N SER A 86 13.99 6.68 2.36
CA SER A 86 14.64 7.99 2.11
C SER A 86 13.64 9.14 2.21
N PHE A 87 12.46 9.01 1.60
CA PHE A 87 11.40 10.02 1.68
C PHE A 87 10.83 10.18 3.09
N ARG A 88 10.67 9.07 3.82
CA ARG A 88 10.24 9.10 5.22
C ARG A 88 11.20 9.91 6.10
N ARG A 89 12.51 9.68 5.98
CA ARG A 89 13.53 10.43 6.77
C ARG A 89 13.55 11.92 6.43
N LYS A 90 13.29 12.26 5.17
CA LYS A 90 13.20 13.65 4.69
C LYS A 90 11.83 14.29 4.95
N ASP A 91 10.95 13.59 5.67
CA ASP A 91 9.59 14.01 5.98
C ASP A 91 8.76 14.38 4.73
N ASN A 92 9.05 13.72 3.61
CA ASN A 92 8.33 13.88 2.35
C ASN A 92 7.22 12.82 2.26
N PHE A 93 6.08 13.14 2.88
CA PHE A 93 4.97 12.20 3.04
C PHE A 93 4.36 11.76 1.71
N GLY A 94 4.25 12.66 0.73
CA GLY A 94 3.67 12.36 -0.60
C GLY A 94 4.51 11.33 -1.34
N ASP A 95 5.82 11.58 -1.46
CA ASP A 95 6.74 10.66 -2.15
C ASP A 95 6.96 9.35 -1.38
N PHE A 96 6.86 9.37 -0.05
CA PHE A 96 6.77 8.17 0.77
C PHE A 96 5.55 7.33 0.39
N CYS A 97 4.36 7.92 0.34
CA CYS A 97 3.13 7.20 -0.01
C CYS A 97 3.18 6.67 -1.45
N LEU A 98 3.74 7.43 -2.39
CA LEU A 98 3.92 7.00 -3.77
C LEU A 98 4.87 5.78 -3.86
N SER A 99 6.04 5.86 -3.23
CA SER A 99 7.03 4.76 -3.27
C SER A 99 6.52 3.51 -2.55
N LEU A 100 5.76 3.70 -1.47
CA LEU A 100 5.09 2.60 -0.76
C LEU A 100 4.01 1.95 -1.64
N TYR A 101 3.18 2.76 -2.29
CA TYR A 101 2.15 2.25 -3.19
C TYR A 101 2.74 1.49 -4.38
N GLN A 102 3.84 1.97 -4.96
CA GLN A 102 4.52 1.31 -6.08
C GLN A 102 4.92 -0.13 -5.75
N GLN A 103 5.38 -0.40 -4.52
CA GLN A 103 5.67 -1.76 -4.05
C GLN A 103 4.40 -2.62 -4.04
N ILE A 104 3.31 -2.11 -3.44
CA ILE A 104 2.02 -2.81 -3.38
C ILE A 104 1.48 -3.10 -4.79
N GLU A 105 1.52 -2.11 -5.67
CA GLU A 105 1.06 -2.21 -7.05
C GLU A 105 1.89 -3.24 -7.84
N CYS A 106 3.21 -3.20 -7.72
CA CYS A 106 4.13 -4.13 -8.38
C CYS A 106 3.81 -5.58 -7.96
N MET A 107 3.73 -5.83 -6.65
CA MET A 107 3.36 -7.15 -6.11
C MET A 107 1.98 -7.61 -6.60
N THR A 108 0.98 -6.71 -6.49
CA THR A 108 -0.41 -7.01 -6.86
C THR A 108 -0.53 -7.35 -8.33
N ASN A 109 0.03 -6.53 -9.22
CA ASN A 109 -0.07 -6.75 -10.66
C ASN A 109 0.64 -8.04 -11.07
N LYS A 110 1.82 -8.31 -10.50
CA LYS A 110 2.54 -9.56 -10.78
C LYS A 110 1.77 -10.81 -10.34
N LEU A 111 1.03 -10.73 -9.22
CA LEU A 111 0.13 -11.79 -8.79
C LEU A 111 -1.06 -11.96 -9.73
N CYS A 112 -1.69 -10.86 -10.14
CA CYS A 112 -2.86 -10.88 -11.02
C CYS A 112 -2.55 -11.28 -12.48
N GLU A 113 -1.29 -11.24 -12.90
CA GLU A 113 -0.83 -11.83 -14.18
C GLU A 113 -0.88 -13.36 -14.18
N LYS A 114 -0.87 -14.00 -13.01
CA LYS A 114 -0.89 -15.46 -12.92
C LYS A 114 -2.28 -16.01 -13.26
N LYS A 115 -2.36 -16.73 -14.37
CA LYS A 115 -3.58 -17.41 -14.81
C LYS A 115 -4.21 -18.28 -13.70
N GLU A 116 -3.38 -19.02 -12.96
CA GLU A 116 -3.85 -19.86 -11.85
C GLU A 116 -4.65 -19.09 -10.80
N LEU A 117 -4.19 -17.90 -10.40
CA LEU A 117 -4.90 -17.07 -9.44
C LEU A 117 -6.19 -16.48 -10.04
N SER A 118 -6.16 -16.10 -11.32
CA SER A 118 -7.36 -15.67 -12.05
C SER A 118 -8.42 -16.78 -12.06
N ASP A 119 -8.03 -18.00 -12.44
CA ASP A 119 -8.95 -19.15 -12.53
C ASP A 119 -9.59 -19.47 -11.17
N ILE A 120 -8.80 -19.45 -10.08
CA ILE A 120 -9.29 -19.67 -8.71
C ILE A 120 -10.30 -18.59 -8.31
N THR A 121 -9.89 -17.32 -8.41
CA THR A 121 -10.68 -16.19 -7.88
C THR A 121 -11.97 -16.00 -8.64
N GLU A 122 -11.93 -16.07 -9.97
CA GLU A 122 -13.09 -15.90 -10.85
C GLU A 122 -14.12 -17.02 -10.69
N LYS A 123 -13.68 -18.23 -10.33
CA LYS A 123 -14.56 -19.37 -10.07
C LYS A 123 -15.23 -19.25 -8.69
N MET A 124 -14.53 -18.64 -7.73
CA MET A 124 -14.98 -18.52 -6.34
C MET A 124 -15.83 -17.29 -6.05
N TRP A 125 -15.80 -16.23 -6.86
CA TRP A 125 -16.50 -14.96 -6.56
C TRP A 125 -17.98 -15.07 -6.20
N GLY A 126 -18.73 -16.00 -6.82
CA GLY A 126 -20.14 -16.21 -6.54
C GLY A 126 -20.44 -17.00 -5.25
N HIS A 127 -19.42 -17.56 -4.61
CA HIS A 127 -19.57 -18.39 -3.41
C HIS A 127 -19.59 -17.55 -2.12
N PRO A 128 -20.08 -18.09 -0.99
CA PRO A 128 -20.15 -17.35 0.27
C PRO A 128 -18.77 -16.85 0.74
N ALA A 129 -18.73 -15.60 1.19
CA ALA A 129 -17.51 -14.91 1.64
C ALA A 129 -16.94 -15.48 2.94
N TYR A 130 -17.80 -16.04 3.79
CA TYR A 130 -17.43 -16.49 5.12
C TYR A 130 -17.55 -18.00 5.28
N LEU A 131 -16.66 -18.54 6.10
CA LEU A 131 -16.79 -19.91 6.59
C LEU A 131 -17.86 -19.99 7.67
N LYS A 132 -18.60 -21.09 7.66
CA LYS A 132 -19.41 -21.53 8.79
C LYS A 132 -18.50 -22.07 9.87
N ILE A 133 -18.63 -21.52 11.07
CA ILE A 133 -17.89 -21.98 12.25
C ILE A 133 -18.76 -22.94 13.04
N GLU A 134 -18.27 -24.15 13.21
CA GLU A 134 -18.91 -25.17 14.05
C GLU A 134 -18.03 -25.41 15.27
N LYS A 135 -18.65 -25.42 16.46
CA LYS A 135 -17.93 -25.60 17.72
C LYS A 135 -17.21 -26.96 17.72
N GLY A 136 -15.90 -26.94 17.97
CA GLY A 136 -15.07 -28.15 18.03
C GLY A 136 -14.62 -28.72 16.69
N LYS A 137 -14.83 -28.00 15.57
CA LYS A 137 -14.27 -28.36 14.26
C LYS A 137 -13.32 -27.28 13.75
N GLU A 138 -12.24 -27.71 13.14
CA GLU A 138 -11.32 -26.81 12.44
C GLU A 138 -12.01 -26.14 11.24
N PRO A 139 -11.81 -24.83 10.99
CA PRO A 139 -12.36 -24.15 9.84
C PRO A 139 -11.83 -24.77 8.52
N SER A 140 -12.75 -25.31 7.71
CA SER A 140 -12.44 -25.78 6.36
C SER A 140 -12.91 -24.79 5.31
N ILE A 141 -12.18 -24.69 4.20
CA ILE A 141 -12.62 -23.93 3.03
C ILE A 141 -13.92 -24.47 2.42
N ASP A 142 -14.24 -25.75 2.69
CA ASP A 142 -15.47 -26.41 2.26
C ASP A 142 -16.70 -25.98 3.07
N SER A 143 -16.54 -25.44 4.28
CA SER A 143 -17.65 -25.14 5.18
C SER A 143 -18.31 -23.78 4.92
N ARG A 144 -18.33 -23.30 3.68
CA ARG A 144 -18.93 -22.00 3.32
C ARG A 144 -20.44 -22.01 3.46
N SER A 145 -21.02 -20.92 3.97
CA SER A 145 -22.48 -20.76 4.05
C SER A 145 -22.91 -19.30 4.05
N GLY A 146 -24.15 -19.05 3.61
CA GLY A 146 -24.79 -17.74 3.60
C GLY A 146 -24.83 -17.09 2.22
N ASP A 147 -25.64 -16.04 2.09
CA ASP A 147 -25.91 -15.41 0.78
C ASP A 147 -24.94 -14.27 0.44
N TYR A 148 -24.12 -13.84 1.40
CA TYR A 148 -23.14 -12.77 1.20
C TYR A 148 -21.90 -13.32 0.48
N THR A 149 -21.84 -13.10 -0.83
CA THR A 149 -20.79 -13.66 -1.71
C THR A 149 -19.43 -12.99 -1.55
N ILE A 150 -18.36 -13.68 -1.96
CA ILE A 150 -17.00 -13.14 -2.02
C ILE A 150 -16.98 -11.84 -2.83
N ALA A 151 -17.58 -11.81 -4.02
CA ALA A 151 -17.62 -10.59 -4.81
C ALA A 151 -18.41 -9.45 -4.13
N SER A 152 -19.45 -9.74 -3.35
CA SER A 152 -20.14 -8.72 -2.54
C SER A 152 -19.20 -8.12 -1.48
N LEU A 153 -18.31 -8.93 -0.90
CA LEU A 153 -17.28 -8.48 0.03
C LEU A 153 -16.17 -7.69 -0.68
N LEU A 154 -15.70 -8.14 -1.83
CA LEU A 154 -14.54 -7.55 -2.51
C LEU A 154 -14.89 -6.31 -3.34
N PHE A 155 -16.12 -6.24 -3.87
CA PHE A 155 -16.58 -5.20 -4.78
C PHE A 155 -17.83 -4.51 -4.23
N PRO A 156 -17.71 -3.73 -3.14
CA PRO A 156 -18.85 -3.11 -2.50
C PRO A 156 -19.39 -1.93 -3.33
N GLY A 157 -20.64 -1.56 -3.02
CA GLY A 157 -21.31 -0.44 -3.63
C GLY A 157 -21.90 -0.77 -5.00
N ASN A 158 -22.43 0.27 -5.64
CA ASN A 158 -23.15 0.18 -6.91
C ASN A 158 -22.50 1.09 -7.94
N ASN A 159 -22.59 0.68 -9.20
CA ASN A 159 -22.24 1.53 -10.32
C ASN A 159 -23.34 2.59 -10.49
N ARG A 160 -22.95 3.87 -10.39
CA ARG A 160 -23.89 5.00 -10.47
C ARG A 160 -24.54 5.16 -11.84
N GLN A 161 -23.89 4.68 -12.90
CA GLN A 161 -24.39 4.81 -14.28
C GLN A 161 -25.39 3.72 -14.63
N SER A 162 -25.07 2.46 -14.31
CA SER A 162 -25.93 1.31 -14.65
C SER A 162 -26.96 0.96 -13.56
N GLY A 163 -26.74 1.41 -12.32
CA GLY A 163 -27.54 1.01 -11.16
C GLY A 163 -27.25 -0.41 -10.64
N ASN A 164 -26.38 -1.16 -11.31
CA ASN A 164 -26.01 -2.52 -10.89
C ASN A 164 -25.09 -2.51 -9.67
N THR A 165 -25.04 -3.62 -8.95
CA THR A 165 -24.03 -3.81 -7.91
C THR A 165 -22.66 -3.99 -8.54
N ASN A 166 -21.61 -3.45 -7.90
CA ASN A 166 -20.24 -3.66 -8.36
C ASN A 166 -19.87 -5.15 -8.35
N ALA A 167 -20.38 -5.93 -7.39
CA ALA A 167 -20.24 -7.38 -7.36
C ALA A 167 -20.75 -8.05 -8.65
N PHE A 168 -21.92 -7.64 -9.14
CA PHE A 168 -22.48 -8.16 -10.40
C PHE A 168 -21.58 -7.82 -11.59
N GLU A 169 -21.20 -6.56 -11.76
CA GLU A 169 -20.44 -6.15 -12.95
C GLU A 169 -19.01 -6.66 -12.92
N LYS A 170 -18.31 -6.49 -11.80
CA LYS A 170 -16.90 -6.84 -11.66
C LYS A 170 -16.66 -8.34 -11.60
N SER A 171 -17.63 -9.15 -11.16
CA SER A 171 -17.47 -10.63 -11.21
C SER A 171 -17.44 -11.21 -12.64
N ARG A 172 -17.72 -10.39 -13.66
CA ARG A 172 -17.76 -10.80 -15.07
C ARG A 172 -16.51 -10.39 -15.85
N ILE A 173 -15.62 -9.61 -15.25
CA ILE A 173 -14.34 -9.21 -15.86
C ILE A 173 -13.20 -9.96 -15.17
N SER A 174 -12.11 -10.22 -15.88
CA SER A 174 -11.02 -11.03 -15.34
C SER A 174 -10.30 -10.29 -14.21
N LEU A 175 -9.64 -11.04 -13.32
CA LEU A 175 -8.88 -10.47 -12.20
C LEU A 175 -7.83 -9.45 -12.70
N GLN A 176 -7.17 -9.75 -13.81
CA GLN A 176 -6.14 -8.89 -14.39
C GLN A 176 -6.66 -7.52 -14.83
N THR A 177 -7.92 -7.43 -15.27
CA THR A 177 -8.54 -6.18 -15.75
C THR A 177 -9.24 -5.37 -14.66
N GLN A 178 -9.32 -5.90 -13.44
CA GLN A 178 -9.91 -5.19 -12.31
C GLN A 178 -9.16 -3.89 -11.99
N TYR A 179 -9.84 -2.94 -11.33
CA TYR A 179 -9.16 -1.76 -10.81
C TYR A 179 -8.15 -2.14 -9.72
N ALA A 180 -7.14 -1.29 -9.53
CA ALA A 180 -6.05 -1.56 -8.59
C ALA A 180 -6.55 -1.92 -7.18
N ILE A 181 -7.52 -1.17 -6.64
CA ILE A 181 -8.04 -1.44 -5.30
C ILE A 181 -8.81 -2.77 -5.21
N ASP A 182 -9.51 -3.15 -6.27
CA ASP A 182 -10.25 -4.41 -6.35
C ASP A 182 -9.27 -5.60 -6.40
N LYS A 183 -8.17 -5.46 -7.14
CA LYS A 183 -7.07 -6.45 -7.14
C LYS A 183 -6.47 -6.59 -5.75
N ILE A 184 -6.13 -5.48 -5.09
CA ILE A 184 -5.55 -5.47 -3.75
C ILE A 184 -6.47 -6.21 -2.76
N ARG A 185 -7.78 -5.90 -2.74
CA ARG A 185 -8.74 -6.59 -1.89
C ARG A 185 -8.82 -8.09 -2.17
N THR A 186 -8.76 -8.46 -3.45
CA THR A 186 -8.72 -9.87 -3.86
C THR A 186 -7.48 -10.57 -3.30
N ILE A 187 -6.30 -9.95 -3.39
CA ILE A 187 -5.07 -10.49 -2.81
C ILE A 187 -5.18 -10.62 -1.29
N VAL A 188 -5.69 -9.59 -0.58
CA VAL A 188 -5.89 -9.65 0.88
C VAL A 188 -6.79 -10.82 1.26
N TYR A 189 -7.91 -11.02 0.56
CA TYR A 189 -8.83 -12.11 0.86
C TYR A 189 -8.26 -13.49 0.55
N PHE A 190 -7.75 -13.68 -0.67
CA PHE A 190 -7.34 -15.00 -1.14
C PHE A 190 -5.98 -15.43 -0.61
N LEU A 191 -5.02 -14.51 -0.44
CA LEU A 191 -3.70 -14.84 0.08
C LEU A 191 -3.59 -14.53 1.57
N GLY A 192 -4.01 -13.34 2.00
CA GLY A 192 -3.92 -12.94 3.40
C GLY A 192 -4.80 -13.76 4.33
N TYR A 193 -6.08 -13.88 3.99
CA TYR A 193 -7.01 -14.73 4.74
C TYR A 193 -7.11 -16.16 4.20
N LYS A 194 -6.33 -16.52 3.17
CA LYS A 194 -6.34 -17.86 2.55
C LYS A 194 -7.74 -18.28 2.07
N ALA A 195 -8.57 -17.29 1.70
CA ALA A 195 -10.01 -17.42 1.43
C ALA A 195 -10.84 -18.01 2.59
N LYS A 196 -10.32 -18.05 3.82
CA LYS A 196 -10.94 -18.66 5.01
C LYS A 196 -11.49 -17.66 6.01
N MET A 197 -11.90 -16.46 5.55
CA MET A 197 -12.46 -15.44 6.43
C MET A 197 -13.66 -15.95 7.21
N LYS A 198 -13.72 -15.58 8.49
CA LYS A 198 -14.88 -15.69 9.37
C LYS A 198 -15.60 -14.35 9.39
N SER A 199 -16.88 -14.34 9.78
CA SER A 199 -17.61 -13.08 9.95
C SER A 199 -16.96 -12.16 11.00
N SER A 200 -16.31 -12.73 12.01
CA SER A 200 -15.54 -12.00 13.03
C SER A 200 -14.32 -11.27 12.47
N ASP A 201 -13.81 -11.69 11.31
CA ASP A 201 -12.60 -11.12 10.71
C ASP A 201 -12.93 -9.89 9.83
N TYR A 202 -14.22 -9.56 9.69
CA TYR A 202 -14.68 -8.49 8.80
C TYR A 202 -14.06 -7.14 9.15
N ASP A 203 -14.05 -6.77 10.43
CA ASP A 203 -13.53 -5.47 10.86
C ASP A 203 -12.03 -5.34 10.58
N SER A 204 -11.25 -6.39 10.85
CA SER A 204 -9.82 -6.43 10.54
C SER A 204 -9.55 -6.41 9.03
N PHE A 205 -10.39 -7.07 8.22
CA PHE A 205 -10.32 -6.99 6.77
C PHE A 205 -10.63 -5.59 6.25
N VAL A 206 -11.66 -4.94 6.79
CA VAL A 206 -12.02 -3.56 6.44
C VAL A 206 -10.90 -2.61 6.85
N GLU A 207 -10.32 -2.77 8.03
CA GLU A 207 -9.23 -1.93 8.51
C GLU A 207 -8.02 -1.98 7.57
N ILE A 208 -7.53 -3.19 7.25
CA ILE A 208 -6.35 -3.30 6.38
C ILE A 208 -6.64 -2.83 4.96
N THR A 209 -7.80 -3.16 4.40
CA THR A 209 -8.16 -2.72 3.04
C THR A 209 -8.44 -1.22 2.97
N SER A 210 -8.93 -0.61 4.05
CA SER A 210 -9.06 0.83 4.17
C SER A 210 -7.70 1.51 4.21
N LEU A 211 -6.73 0.99 4.96
CA LEU A 211 -5.39 1.57 4.99
C LEU A 211 -4.67 1.45 3.64
N LEU A 212 -4.84 0.33 2.94
CA LEU A 212 -4.35 0.15 1.57
C LEU A 212 -5.01 1.14 0.59
N ASN A 213 -6.30 1.41 0.76
CA ASN A 213 -6.98 2.47 0.00
C ASN A 213 -6.47 3.87 0.36
N ASP A 214 -6.27 4.16 1.65
CA ASP A 214 -5.71 5.43 2.12
C ASP A 214 -4.33 5.69 1.46
N ILE A 215 -3.45 4.68 1.41
CA ILE A 215 -2.17 4.72 0.68
C ILE A 215 -2.38 5.03 -0.81
N TYR A 216 -3.30 4.30 -1.47
CA TYR A 216 -3.63 4.50 -2.88
C TYR A 216 -4.09 5.93 -3.16
N GLN A 217 -4.88 6.56 -2.28
CA GLN A 217 -5.29 7.96 -2.45
C GLN A 217 -4.12 8.92 -2.18
N CYS A 218 -3.31 8.67 -1.15
CA CYS A 218 -2.17 9.52 -0.79
C CYS A 218 -1.08 9.58 -1.85
N ARG A 219 -0.93 8.57 -2.73
CA ARG A 219 0.00 8.64 -3.87
C ARG A 219 -0.28 9.84 -4.79
N ASN A 220 -1.54 10.29 -4.84
CA ASN A 220 -1.98 11.36 -5.73
C ASN A 220 -1.62 12.77 -5.20
N MET A 221 -1.08 12.88 -3.98
CA MET A 221 -0.55 14.15 -3.46
C MET A 221 0.54 14.75 -4.36
N ASN A 222 1.18 13.92 -5.19
CA ASN A 222 2.25 14.33 -6.11
C ASN A 222 1.74 14.74 -7.51
N HIS A 223 0.46 14.53 -7.84
CA HIS A 223 -0.09 14.91 -9.15
C HIS A 223 -0.38 16.41 -9.20
N ARG A 224 0.52 17.18 -9.83
CA ARG A 224 0.44 18.65 -9.95
C ARG A 224 -0.64 19.21 -10.91
N GLY A 225 -1.53 18.39 -11.46
CA GLY A 225 -2.37 18.78 -12.60
C GLY A 225 -3.87 18.49 -12.50
N ASN A 226 -4.34 17.71 -11.52
CA ASN A 226 -5.75 17.33 -11.42
C ASN A 226 -6.40 17.89 -10.15
N SER A 227 -7.63 18.38 -10.29
CA SER A 227 -8.48 18.77 -9.16
C SER A 227 -8.71 17.56 -8.26
N GLN A 228 -8.36 17.68 -6.98
CA GLN A 228 -8.61 16.64 -5.99
C GLN A 228 -10.11 16.32 -5.93
N ASN A 229 -10.45 15.04 -6.04
CA ASN A 229 -11.81 14.56 -5.83
C ASN A 229 -12.18 14.62 -4.33
N GLN A 230 -13.47 14.51 -3.99
CA GLN A 230 -13.91 14.65 -2.59
C GLN A 230 -13.30 13.58 -1.67
N TRP A 231 -13.12 12.36 -2.16
CA TRP A 231 -12.52 11.26 -1.38
C TRP A 231 -11.06 11.53 -1.04
N GLU A 232 -10.29 12.09 -1.97
CA GLU A 232 -8.91 12.52 -1.73
C GLU A 232 -8.87 13.62 -0.67
N LYS A 233 -9.76 14.62 -0.75
CA LYS A 233 -9.85 15.70 0.25
C LYS A 233 -10.17 15.18 1.65
N ASP A 234 -11.14 14.29 1.77
CA ASP A 234 -11.55 13.72 3.05
C ASP A 234 -10.41 12.86 3.64
N THR A 235 -9.75 12.08 2.79
CA THR A 235 -8.58 11.26 3.17
C THR A 235 -7.43 12.14 3.65
N PHE A 236 -7.09 13.19 2.92
CA PHE A 236 -5.97 14.07 3.28
C PHE A 236 -6.27 14.84 4.57
N SER A 237 -7.51 15.30 4.75
CA SER A 237 -7.93 16.00 5.98
C SER A 237 -7.85 15.10 7.22
N LYS A 238 -8.10 13.80 7.06
CA LYS A 238 -7.94 12.79 8.13
C LYS A 238 -6.47 12.49 8.43
N ILE A 239 -5.62 12.40 7.40
CA ILE A 239 -4.28 11.82 7.49
C ILE A 239 -3.20 12.86 7.79
N ILE A 240 -3.21 14.00 7.11
CA ILE A 240 -2.14 15.01 7.20
C ILE A 240 -1.92 15.51 8.63
N PRO A 241 -2.97 15.81 9.43
CA PRO A 241 -2.79 16.22 10.84
C PRO A 241 -2.11 15.15 11.70
N LEU A 242 -2.13 13.89 11.27
CA LEU A 242 -1.61 12.73 11.98
C LEU A 242 -0.47 12.04 11.23
N LYS A 243 0.25 12.76 10.34
CA LYS A 243 1.23 12.14 9.41
C LYS A 243 2.23 11.22 10.10
N SER A 244 2.72 11.60 11.29
CA SER A 244 3.70 10.81 12.05
C SER A 244 3.16 9.43 12.41
N LEU A 245 1.90 9.36 12.84
CA LEU A 245 1.20 8.09 13.07
C LEU A 245 1.02 7.31 11.77
N TYR A 246 0.71 8.00 10.67
CA TYR A 246 0.46 7.37 9.38
C TYR A 246 1.70 6.81 8.69
N TYR A 247 2.89 7.37 8.91
CA TYR A 247 4.14 6.71 8.51
C TYR A 247 4.22 5.30 9.12
N PHE A 248 3.94 5.16 10.42
CA PHE A 248 3.97 3.85 11.09
C PHE A 248 2.84 2.94 10.63
N LYS A 249 1.61 3.44 10.51
CA LYS A 249 0.48 2.64 10.02
C LYS A 249 0.73 2.09 8.62
N PHE A 250 1.23 2.92 7.72
CA PHE A 250 1.46 2.51 6.32
C PHE A 250 2.62 1.52 6.21
N LEU A 251 3.70 1.70 6.97
CA LEU A 251 4.76 0.69 7.06
C LEU A 251 4.26 -0.63 7.63
N GLY A 252 3.45 -0.60 8.70
CA GLY A 252 2.85 -1.80 9.27
C GLY A 252 1.97 -2.54 8.26
N VAL A 253 1.21 -1.81 7.46
CA VAL A 253 0.37 -2.40 6.41
C VAL A 253 1.21 -2.96 5.25
N LEU A 254 2.31 -2.31 4.85
CA LEU A 254 3.23 -2.86 3.87
C LEU A 254 3.80 -4.21 4.36
N ALA A 255 4.28 -4.25 5.61
CA ALA A 255 4.78 -5.48 6.23
C ALA A 255 3.71 -6.58 6.27
N GLN A 256 2.50 -6.25 6.73
CA GLN A 256 1.38 -7.19 6.76
C GLN A 256 1.00 -7.71 5.38
N TYR A 257 1.03 -6.84 4.36
CA TYR A 257 0.69 -7.21 2.98
C TYR A 257 1.73 -8.14 2.36
N VAL A 258 3.02 -7.88 2.61
CA VAL A 258 4.12 -8.78 2.19
C VAL A 258 3.97 -10.15 2.86
N GLU A 259 3.67 -10.19 4.16
CA GLU A 259 3.46 -11.43 4.89
C GLU A 259 2.24 -12.21 4.39
N TYR A 260 1.13 -11.53 4.11
CA TYR A 260 -0.05 -12.12 3.48
C TYR A 260 0.28 -12.81 2.14
N ILE A 261 1.14 -12.20 1.33
CA ILE A 261 1.56 -12.82 0.07
C ILE A 261 2.46 -14.02 0.33
N LYS A 262 3.46 -13.90 1.21
CA LYS A 262 4.39 -15.00 1.52
C LYS A 262 3.67 -16.24 2.03
N GLU A 263 2.80 -16.06 3.02
CA GLU A 263 2.06 -17.14 3.65
C GLU A 263 0.93 -17.67 2.78
N GLY A 264 0.21 -16.78 2.09
CA GLY A 264 -0.86 -17.16 1.18
C GLY A 264 -0.36 -17.86 -0.09
N TRP A 265 0.84 -17.54 -0.56
CA TRP A 265 1.42 -18.15 -1.76
C TRP A 265 1.57 -19.67 -1.62
N ARG A 266 2.03 -20.14 -0.46
CA ARG A 266 2.17 -21.57 -0.15
C ARG A 266 0.82 -22.30 -0.17
N TYR A 267 -0.27 -21.56 -0.04
CA TYR A 267 -1.63 -22.07 0.05
C TYR A 267 -2.38 -22.10 -1.31
N ILE A 268 -1.80 -21.50 -2.37
CA ILE A 268 -2.40 -21.50 -3.72
C ILE A 268 -2.77 -22.91 -4.22
N PRO A 269 -1.95 -23.97 -4.04
CA PRO A 269 -2.33 -25.32 -4.48
C PRO A 269 -3.60 -25.85 -3.81
N GLU A 270 -3.83 -25.53 -2.53
CA GLU A 270 -5.04 -25.95 -1.81
C GLU A 270 -6.27 -25.15 -2.28
N LEU A 271 -6.11 -23.84 -2.52
CA LEU A 271 -7.15 -23.02 -3.15
C LEU A 271 -7.52 -23.54 -4.53
N LYS A 272 -6.53 -23.95 -5.32
CA LYS A 272 -6.75 -24.55 -6.63
C LYS A 272 -7.55 -25.82 -6.54
N LYS A 273 -7.13 -26.77 -5.69
CA LYS A 273 -7.85 -28.03 -5.47
C LYS A 273 -9.31 -27.79 -5.08
N TYR A 274 -9.55 -26.85 -4.16
CA TYR A 274 -10.91 -26.46 -3.78
C TYR A 274 -11.68 -25.80 -4.94
N SER A 275 -11.04 -24.89 -5.67
CA SER A 275 -11.68 -24.23 -6.82
C SER A 275 -12.07 -25.25 -7.90
N GLU A 276 -11.27 -26.30 -8.10
CA GLU A 276 -11.54 -27.39 -9.05
C GLU A 276 -12.73 -28.26 -8.61
N SER A 277 -12.95 -28.44 -7.30
CA SER A 277 -14.05 -29.25 -6.75
C SER A 277 -15.42 -28.58 -6.73
N ILE A 278 -15.51 -27.28 -6.99
CA ILE A 278 -16.76 -26.51 -7.02
C ILE A 278 -17.17 -26.15 -8.45
N GLU A 279 -18.43 -25.79 -8.67
CA GLU A 279 -18.89 -25.15 -9.90
C GLU A 279 -18.85 -23.63 -9.80
N LYS A 280 -18.71 -22.93 -10.93
CA LYS A 280 -18.75 -21.46 -10.96
C LYS A 280 -20.19 -20.98 -10.72
N GLN A 281 -20.40 -20.25 -9.63
CA GLN A 281 -21.70 -19.63 -9.32
C GLN A 281 -21.78 -18.23 -9.92
N LYS A 282 -22.86 -17.93 -10.65
CA LYS A 282 -23.11 -16.60 -11.21
C LYS A 282 -23.74 -15.69 -10.16
N ILE A 283 -23.34 -14.43 -10.19
CA ILE A 283 -23.97 -13.39 -9.38
C ILE A 283 -25.15 -12.82 -10.15
N SER A 284 -26.32 -12.91 -9.53
CA SER A 284 -27.59 -12.40 -10.05
C SER A 284 -27.58 -10.88 -10.14
N ALA A 285 -28.25 -10.36 -11.17
CA ALA A 285 -28.49 -8.93 -11.29
C ALA A 285 -29.37 -8.46 -10.11
N PRO A 286 -29.21 -7.21 -9.64
CA PRO A 286 -30.15 -6.66 -8.68
C PRO A 286 -31.56 -6.73 -9.28
N GLN A 287 -32.47 -7.37 -8.54
CA GLN A 287 -33.88 -7.42 -8.92
C GLN A 287 -34.50 -6.03 -8.73
N PRO A 288 -35.43 -5.60 -9.60
CA PRO A 288 -36.16 -4.36 -9.41
C PRO A 288 -36.78 -4.34 -8.01
N LYS A 289 -36.62 -3.23 -7.29
CA LYS A 289 -37.28 -3.04 -6.00
C LYS A 289 -38.77 -2.88 -6.27
N VAL A 290 -39.56 -3.93 -6.07
CA VAL A 290 -41.02 -3.88 -6.22
C VAL A 290 -41.58 -3.00 -5.10
N LEU A 291 -41.82 -1.72 -5.40
CA LEU A 291 -42.46 -0.75 -4.52
C LEU A 291 -43.98 -0.95 -4.58
N GLY A 292 -44.46 -2.02 -3.95
CA GLY A 292 -45.88 -2.37 -3.91
C GLY A 292 -46.38 -3.03 -5.19
N LYS A 293 -47.29 -3.99 -5.05
CA LYS A 293 -48.13 -4.42 -6.17
C LYS A 293 -49.09 -3.25 -6.44
N ILE A 294 -49.09 -2.71 -7.65
CA ILE A 294 -50.22 -1.89 -8.10
C ILE A 294 -51.40 -2.87 -8.17
N GLU A 295 -52.31 -2.81 -7.19
CA GLU A 295 -53.63 -3.39 -7.36
C GLU A 295 -54.31 -2.59 -8.48
N LEU A 296 -54.28 -3.15 -9.69
CA LEU A 296 -55.12 -2.67 -10.77
C LEU A 296 -56.56 -2.88 -10.30
N LYS A 297 -57.32 -1.78 -10.12
CA LYS A 297 -58.77 -1.89 -9.97
C LYS A 297 -59.29 -2.66 -11.17
N ASP A 298 -59.96 -3.78 -10.92
CA ASP A 298 -60.66 -4.54 -11.94
C ASP A 298 -61.66 -3.60 -12.61
N ASP A 299 -61.38 -3.22 -13.85
CA ASP A 299 -62.21 -2.31 -14.65
C ASP A 299 -63.37 -3.06 -15.34
N GLY A 300 -63.57 -4.34 -14.99
CA GLY A 300 -64.65 -5.18 -15.50
C GLY A 300 -64.56 -5.47 -16.99
N LYS A 301 -63.46 -5.08 -17.65
CA LYS A 301 -63.26 -5.30 -19.08
C LYS A 301 -62.54 -6.62 -19.27
N LYS A 302 -63.26 -7.63 -19.78
CA LYS A 302 -62.66 -8.84 -20.35
C LYS A 302 -61.68 -8.44 -21.45
N ARG A 303 -60.39 -8.45 -21.14
CA ARG A 303 -59.34 -8.40 -22.15
C ARG A 303 -59.28 -9.79 -22.79
N PHE A 304 -59.48 -9.82 -24.10
CA PHE A 304 -59.56 -11.06 -24.87
C PHE A 304 -58.26 -11.87 -24.73
N LYS A 305 -58.42 -13.19 -24.71
CA LYS A 305 -57.35 -14.20 -24.60
C LYS A 305 -56.30 -14.05 -25.69
#